data_AF-A0AAE1PXC0-F1
#
_entry.id   AF-A0AAE1PXC0-F1
#
_cell.length_a   1.000
_cell.length_b   1.000
_cell.length_c   1.000
_cell.angle_alpha   90.00
_cell.angle_beta   90.00
_cell.angle_gamma   90.00
#
_symmetry.space_group_name_H-M   'P 1'
#
loop_
_entity.id
_entity.type
_entity.pdbx_description
1 polymer ?
#
loop_
_entity_poly.entity_id
_entity_poly.type
_entity_poly.pdbx_seq_one_letter_code
_entity_poly.pdbx_strand_id
1 'polypeptide(L)'
;MFTDDGCGQDSTCFNLDMGRNSPHLLYMAIRLSVWQHLCIAINQANSIIRLALNDKVKKYINEDKLIDADTENGTNLTITQVFPKFSSIPVNQPRINHLSDLRLYNQEISEEDMNHYINNCSGDLQNSAQPVLTLDSDLLQVKGSAQLTNISEEQVCASVQPMSIFFNRRHNFKKAQDWCSQLGGSLPLPESHETNTFFYNQALKSRRGCDDYSILYWLDAVNNASGDFYKMTDGKPLKWINLWSWGRNNFEILCLVIDNRRFNKGSDEWRLTSCRRPSCGVLCSFDYSPWLKLQGKCDSFTLDTYVIMSTDVNNNIQFVNREYRLSLVNNTWTMMEENQQFPMAEITSEMDTPLGRHWWRVWQSGCSQDKMLLVLSACGAKEYTCNDGTCINMNKRCNLILECPDHSDEEHCEKVLLPHNYYPRLPPPSTVQRPFQLGLTLSISSVRKFCPTTFTVVIDTNLIFWWSDSRLTYRNLQTSYYDNTVPNMSQVWHPKVDIKDGYYGAVDLTHHSRNIHILRDSRPFMIFEKSSEG
;
A
#
# COMPACT_ATOMS: atom_id res chain seq x y z
N MET A 1 3.15 5.39 -11.26
CA MET A 1 4.37 4.58 -11.06
C MET A 1 3.94 3.12 -11.00
N PHE A 2 4.66 2.17 -11.65
CA PHE A 2 4.44 0.73 -11.45
C PHE A 2 5.19 0.25 -10.21
N THR A 3 4.53 -0.54 -9.38
CA THR A 3 5.17 -1.39 -8.38
C THR A 3 5.58 -2.68 -9.08
N ASP A 4 6.86 -2.84 -9.41
CA ASP A 4 7.39 -4.18 -9.69
C ASP A 4 8.62 -4.47 -8.84
N ASP A 5 8.64 -5.72 -8.39
CA ASP A 5 9.40 -6.53 -7.43
C ASP A 5 10.78 -6.07 -6.83
N GLY A 6 11.20 -4.80 -6.94
CA GLY A 6 12.49 -4.28 -6.44
C GLY A 6 12.45 -3.12 -5.43
N CYS A 7 11.36 -2.36 -5.33
CA CYS A 7 11.17 -1.33 -4.30
C CYS A 7 10.20 -1.81 -3.22
N GLY A 8 10.53 -1.60 -1.94
CA GLY A 8 9.62 -1.89 -0.83
C GLY A 8 8.35 -1.03 -0.88
N GLN A 9 7.28 -1.55 -0.30
CA GLN A 9 5.91 -1.00 -0.37
C GLN A 9 5.76 0.45 0.15
N ASP A 10 6.74 0.91 0.93
CA ASP A 10 6.74 2.21 1.61
C ASP A 10 7.62 3.25 0.90
N SER A 11 7.97 2.99 -0.35
CA SER A 11 8.97 3.76 -1.06
C SER A 11 8.61 3.95 -2.52
N THR A 12 8.75 5.18 -3.01
CA THR A 12 8.63 5.46 -4.44
C THR A 12 9.96 5.19 -5.12
N CYS A 13 9.95 4.67 -6.34
CA CYS A 13 11.19 4.44 -7.07
C CYS A 13 11.60 5.72 -7.81
N PHE A 14 12.78 6.26 -7.51
CA PHE A 14 13.41 7.26 -8.34
C PHE A 14 13.91 6.61 -9.64
N ASN A 15 13.52 7.15 -10.81
CA ASN A 15 13.97 6.67 -12.12
C ASN A 15 15.02 7.62 -12.69
N LEU A 16 16.17 7.09 -13.06
CA LEU A 16 17.18 7.81 -13.85
C LEU A 16 17.21 7.21 -15.27
N ASP A 17 16.82 7.99 -16.27
CA ASP A 17 16.92 7.59 -17.69
C ASP A 17 18.30 7.97 -18.23
N MET A 18 19.02 7.00 -18.82
CA MET A 18 20.43 7.16 -19.23
C MET A 18 20.71 6.80 -20.70
N GLY A 19 19.72 6.78 -21.59
CA GLY A 19 20.06 6.60 -23.02
C GLY A 19 18.90 6.55 -24.01
N ARG A 20 19.18 6.90 -25.26
CA ARG A 20 18.19 6.92 -26.36
C ARG A 20 17.74 5.56 -26.87
N ASN A 21 18.52 4.49 -26.65
CA ASN A 21 18.28 3.19 -27.32
C ASN A 21 17.89 2.03 -26.38
N SER A 22 18.02 2.19 -25.06
CA SER A 22 17.60 1.19 -24.06
C SER A 22 17.36 1.87 -22.70
N PRO A 23 16.13 1.91 -22.14
CA PRO A 23 15.93 2.50 -20.81
C PRO A 23 16.46 1.54 -19.74
N HIS A 24 17.71 1.77 -19.29
CA HIS A 24 18.21 1.14 -18.07
C HIS A 24 17.60 1.85 -16.86
N LEU A 25 16.51 1.29 -16.31
CA LEU A 25 15.84 1.83 -15.15
C LEU A 25 16.52 1.37 -13.85
N LEU A 26 17.12 2.32 -13.13
CA LEU A 26 17.63 2.11 -11.78
C LEU A 26 16.51 2.39 -10.78
N TYR A 27 16.23 1.44 -9.89
CA TYR A 27 15.16 1.57 -8.89
C TYR A 27 15.73 1.83 -7.49
N MET A 28 15.31 2.94 -6.89
CA MET A 28 15.63 3.22 -5.49
C MET A 28 14.46 3.83 -4.72
N ALA A 29 14.26 3.25 -3.54
CA ALA A 29 13.24 3.58 -2.56
C ALA A 29 13.45 4.97 -1.93
N ILE A 30 12.74 6.00 -2.39
CA ILE A 30 12.72 7.33 -1.76
C ILE A 30 11.55 7.45 -0.77
N ARG A 31 11.78 8.17 0.34
CA ARG A 31 10.71 8.65 1.22
C ARG A 31 10.04 9.87 0.58
N LEU A 32 8.84 10.25 0.99
CA LEU A 32 8.16 11.44 0.46
C LEU A 32 7.85 12.41 1.59
N SER A 33 7.76 13.70 1.25
CA SER A 33 7.51 14.80 2.21
C SER A 33 8.59 14.99 3.28
N VAL A 34 9.81 14.48 3.03
CA VAL A 34 11.00 14.67 3.86
C VAL A 34 12.20 15.00 2.97
N TRP A 35 13.11 15.85 3.49
CA TRP A 35 14.39 16.10 2.84
C TRP A 35 15.22 14.82 2.81
N GLN A 36 15.86 14.57 1.66
CA GLN A 36 16.69 13.39 1.43
C GLN A 36 17.93 13.76 0.64
N HIS A 37 19.04 13.11 0.99
CA HIS A 37 20.30 13.28 0.30
C HIS A 37 20.35 12.32 -0.88
N LEU A 38 20.56 12.86 -2.09
CA LEU A 38 20.76 12.10 -3.32
C LEU A 38 22.11 12.47 -3.93
N CYS A 39 23.00 11.49 -4.04
CA CYS A 39 24.29 11.64 -4.71
C CYS A 39 24.39 10.64 -5.86
N ILE A 40 24.79 11.13 -7.04
CA ILE A 40 24.99 10.30 -8.23
C ILE A 40 26.42 10.55 -8.72
N ALA A 41 27.22 9.49 -8.81
CA ALA A 41 28.58 9.52 -9.35
C ALA A 41 28.67 8.58 -10.55
N ILE A 42 29.17 9.08 -11.68
CA ILE A 42 29.27 8.34 -12.93
C ILE A 42 30.74 8.30 -13.35
N ASN A 43 31.30 7.11 -13.50
CA ASN A 43 32.63 6.88 -14.04
C ASN A 43 32.52 6.21 -15.40
N GLN A 44 32.79 6.97 -16.46
CA GLN A 44 32.75 6.49 -17.83
C GLN A 44 33.89 5.53 -18.17
N ALA A 45 35.07 5.68 -17.57
CA ALA A 45 36.24 4.85 -17.88
C ALA A 45 36.01 3.39 -17.46
N ASN A 46 35.25 3.18 -16.39
CA ASN A 46 34.96 1.86 -15.82
C ASN A 46 33.49 1.44 -15.98
N SER A 47 32.66 2.25 -16.65
CA SER A 47 31.20 2.09 -16.76
C SER A 47 30.50 1.84 -15.41
N ILE A 48 30.95 2.53 -14.36
CA ILE A 48 30.41 2.41 -13.00
C ILE A 48 29.50 3.59 -12.70
N ILE A 49 28.31 3.31 -12.17
CA ILE A 49 27.44 4.31 -11.55
C ILE A 49 27.31 3.98 -10.08
N ARG A 50 27.61 4.94 -9.21
CA ARG A 50 27.25 4.88 -7.80
C ARG A 50 26.10 5.83 -7.54
N LEU A 51 25.07 5.31 -6.90
CA LEU A 51 23.95 6.09 -6.45
C LEU A 51 23.85 5.93 -4.94
N ALA A 52 23.94 7.03 -4.22
CA ALA A 52 23.69 7.07 -2.79
C ALA A 52 22.41 7.84 -2.52
N LEU A 53 21.52 7.24 -1.73
CA LEU A 53 20.28 7.84 -1.28
C LEU A 53 20.18 7.64 0.22
N ASN A 54 20.30 8.73 0.98
CA ASN A 54 20.48 8.68 2.43
C ASN A 54 21.57 7.66 2.80
N ASP A 55 21.32 6.80 3.79
CA ASP A 55 22.24 5.78 4.32
C ASP A 55 22.59 4.63 3.35
N LYS A 56 22.04 4.60 2.14
CA LYS A 56 22.19 3.48 1.20
C LYS A 56 22.98 3.89 -0.04
N VAL A 57 24.16 3.30 -0.21
CA VAL A 57 24.94 3.37 -1.45
C VAL A 57 24.71 2.09 -2.25
N LYS A 58 24.32 2.23 -3.52
CA LYS A 58 24.26 1.14 -4.49
C LYS A 58 25.22 1.40 -5.64
N LYS A 59 25.96 0.35 -6.02
CA LYS A 59 26.85 0.35 -7.18
C LYS A 59 26.20 -0.43 -8.32
N TYR A 60 26.19 0.18 -9.49
CA TYR A 60 25.74 -0.42 -10.74
C TYR A 60 26.91 -0.45 -11.73
N ILE A 61 27.06 -1.55 -12.44
CA ILE A 61 28.07 -1.73 -13.50
C ILE A 61 27.27 -1.87 -14.79
N ASN A 62 27.48 -0.97 -15.74
CA ASN A 62 26.87 -1.08 -17.06
C ASN A 62 27.86 -1.71 -18.05
N GLU A 63 27.41 -2.64 -18.88
CA GLU A 63 28.24 -3.24 -19.93
C GLU A 63 28.32 -2.33 -21.17
N ASP A 64 27.31 -1.48 -21.39
CA ASP A 64 27.25 -0.51 -22.49
C ASP A 64 27.79 0.88 -22.08
N LYS A 65 28.32 1.63 -23.06
CA LYS A 65 28.73 3.03 -22.87
C LYS A 65 27.51 3.87 -22.47
N LEU A 66 27.56 4.45 -21.26
CA LEU A 66 26.45 5.20 -20.65
C LEU A 66 26.12 6.53 -21.33
N ILE A 67 27.06 7.13 -22.04
CA ILE A 67 26.88 8.41 -22.73
C ILE A 67 27.52 8.27 -24.10
N ASP A 68 26.71 8.36 -25.15
CA ASP A 68 27.20 8.53 -26.53
C ASP A 68 27.82 9.94 -26.59
N ALA A 69 29.14 10.01 -26.70
CA ALA A 69 29.89 11.26 -26.70
C ALA A 69 29.79 11.97 -28.06
N ASP A 70 28.58 12.32 -28.48
CA ASP A 70 28.36 13.44 -29.40
C ASP A 70 28.17 14.70 -28.55
N THR A 71 29.25 15.15 -27.92
CA THR A 71 29.27 16.45 -27.23
C THR A 71 29.33 17.55 -28.28
N GLU A 72 28.19 17.95 -28.82
CA GLU A 72 28.04 19.31 -29.33
C GLU A 72 28.30 20.27 -28.16
N ASN A 73 29.27 21.15 -28.35
CA ASN A 73 29.64 22.18 -27.39
C ASN A 73 28.44 23.09 -27.09
N GLY A 74 27.78 22.86 -25.96
CA GLY A 74 26.78 23.76 -25.39
C GLY A 74 25.38 23.14 -25.28
N THR A 75 25.16 22.29 -24.29
CA THR A 75 23.81 21.88 -23.89
C THR A 75 23.32 22.72 -22.71
N ASN A 76 22.12 23.28 -22.82
CA ASN A 76 21.43 23.92 -21.71
C ASN A 76 21.04 22.87 -20.65
N LEU A 77 21.65 22.92 -19.46
CA LEU A 77 21.21 22.13 -18.32
C LEU A 77 19.88 22.70 -17.83
N THR A 78 18.80 21.93 -18.00
CA THR A 78 17.48 22.30 -17.47
C THR A 78 17.12 21.34 -16.35
N ILE A 79 16.97 21.86 -15.14
CA ILE A 79 16.49 21.08 -14.00
C ILE A 79 14.96 21.18 -14.04
N THR A 80 14.34 20.13 -14.57
CA THR A 80 12.90 20.03 -14.76
C THR A 80 12.47 18.58 -14.56
N GLN A 81 11.19 18.38 -14.29
CA GLN A 81 10.58 17.06 -14.35
C GLN A 81 10.55 16.60 -15.82
N VAL A 82 11.42 15.66 -16.18
CA VAL A 82 11.45 15.09 -17.54
C VAL A 82 10.34 14.05 -17.66
N PHE A 83 9.37 14.29 -18.55
CA PHE A 83 8.42 13.27 -18.97
C PHE A 83 9.05 12.46 -20.10
N PRO A 84 9.26 11.14 -19.98
CA PRO A 84 9.68 10.34 -21.11
C PRO A 84 8.59 10.40 -22.19
N LYS A 85 8.93 10.93 -23.37
CA LYS A 85 8.01 11.11 -24.52
C LYS A 85 7.45 9.80 -25.10
N PHE A 86 7.86 8.65 -24.58
CA PHE A 86 7.47 7.32 -25.04
C PHE A 86 6.79 6.51 -23.93
N SER A 87 5.61 6.91 -23.49
CA SER A 87 4.59 5.95 -23.03
C SER A 87 3.24 6.62 -22.83
N SER A 88 2.20 6.01 -23.40
CA SER A 88 0.79 6.32 -23.18
C SER A 88 0.32 5.79 -21.81
N ILE A 89 1.05 6.12 -20.73
CA ILE A 89 0.74 5.71 -19.36
C ILE A 89 0.20 6.94 -18.60
N PRO A 90 -0.91 6.84 -17.83
CA PRO A 90 -1.49 7.97 -17.13
C PRO A 90 -0.50 8.59 -16.12
N VAL A 91 -0.33 9.91 -16.22
CA VAL A 91 0.66 10.70 -15.49
C VAL A 91 0.11 11.05 -14.10
N ASN A 92 0.32 10.15 -13.13
CA ASN A 92 0.35 10.49 -11.70
C ASN A 92 1.74 10.15 -11.16
N GLN A 93 2.72 11.01 -11.51
CA GLN A 93 4.07 10.94 -10.96
C GLN A 93 4.27 12.00 -9.87
N PRO A 94 4.90 11.66 -8.72
CA PRO A 94 5.20 12.62 -7.67
C PRO A 94 6.06 13.75 -8.25
N ARG A 95 5.70 14.99 -7.92
CA ARG A 95 6.50 16.17 -8.28
C ARG A 95 7.60 16.37 -7.25
N ILE A 96 8.83 16.64 -7.70
CA ILE A 96 9.84 17.26 -6.83
C ILE A 96 9.33 18.68 -6.56
N ASN A 97 8.78 18.91 -5.36
CA ASN A 97 8.25 20.21 -4.99
C ASN A 97 9.33 21.17 -4.49
N HIS A 98 10.42 20.64 -3.90
CA HIS A 98 11.52 21.41 -3.32
C HIS A 98 12.88 20.76 -3.65
N LEU A 99 13.89 21.58 -3.90
CA LEU A 99 15.28 21.20 -4.12
C LEU A 99 16.16 22.15 -3.30
N SER A 100 17.13 21.61 -2.58
CA SER A 100 18.13 22.35 -1.82
C SER A 100 19.52 21.80 -2.11
N ASP A 101 20.55 22.63 -1.91
CA ASP A 101 21.97 22.25 -1.97
C ASP A 101 22.37 21.45 -3.22
N LEU A 102 21.92 21.89 -4.40
CA LEU A 102 22.36 21.29 -5.66
C LEU A 102 23.85 21.58 -5.91
N ARG A 103 24.65 20.53 -6.11
CA ARG A 103 26.07 20.62 -6.45
C ARG A 103 26.41 19.70 -7.61
N LEU A 104 27.20 20.18 -8.57
CA LEU A 104 27.73 19.39 -9.68
C LEU A 104 29.25 19.44 -9.67
N TYR A 105 29.90 18.29 -9.83
CA TYR A 105 31.36 18.16 -9.88
C TYR A 105 31.80 17.62 -11.25
N ASN A 106 33.00 18.00 -11.70
CA ASN A 106 33.62 17.48 -12.92
C ASN A 106 34.44 16.20 -12.69
N GLN A 107 34.47 15.69 -11.46
CA GLN A 107 35.19 14.49 -11.07
C GLN A 107 34.25 13.52 -10.36
N GLU A 108 34.61 12.24 -10.42
CA GLU A 108 33.90 11.20 -9.69
C GLU A 108 34.03 11.41 -8.18
N ILE A 109 32.89 11.43 -7.49
CA ILE A 109 32.85 11.48 -6.02
C ILE A 109 33.11 10.07 -5.48
N SER A 110 34.02 9.96 -4.51
CA SER A 110 34.34 8.68 -3.85
C SER A 110 33.19 8.20 -2.95
N GLU A 111 33.12 6.91 -2.67
CA GLU A 111 32.11 6.36 -1.75
C GLU A 111 32.24 6.93 -0.33
N GLU A 112 33.47 7.20 0.12
CA GLU A 112 33.77 7.83 1.40
C GLU A 112 33.23 9.26 1.46
N ASP A 113 33.45 10.05 0.40
CA ASP A 113 32.94 11.42 0.29
C ASP A 113 31.40 11.44 0.20
N MET A 114 30.78 10.50 -0.53
CA MET A 114 29.33 10.37 -0.59
C MET A 114 28.75 10.08 0.81
N ASN A 115 29.35 9.13 1.54
CA ASN A 115 28.93 8.79 2.90
C ASN A 115 29.16 9.96 3.87
N HIS A 116 30.23 10.73 3.71
CA HIS A 116 30.50 11.91 4.52
C HIS A 116 29.40 12.98 4.33
N TYR A 117 29.08 13.31 3.07
CA TYR A 117 28.03 14.28 2.73
C TYR A 117 26.68 13.86 3.32
N ILE A 118 26.31 12.59 3.14
CA ILE A 118 25.05 12.02 3.64
C ILE A 118 24.95 12.08 5.16
N ASN A 119 26.01 11.69 5.87
CA ASN A 119 25.96 11.54 7.34
C ASN A 119 26.10 12.87 8.07
N ASN A 120 26.85 13.81 7.51
CA ASN A 120 27.12 15.09 8.15
C ASN A 120 26.26 16.22 7.61
N CYS A 121 25.47 15.97 6.55
CA CYS A 121 24.74 17.00 5.82
C CYS A 121 25.63 18.18 5.40
N SER A 122 26.94 17.94 5.26
CA SER A 122 27.93 18.98 5.02
C SER A 122 28.51 18.83 3.63
N GLY A 123 28.49 19.94 2.90
CA GLY A 123 28.84 20.00 1.49
C GLY A 123 30.33 19.96 1.17
N ASP A 124 31.19 19.92 2.18
CA ASP A 124 32.63 19.90 2.01
C ASP A 124 33.11 18.46 1.79
N LEU A 125 33.51 18.17 0.55
CA LEU A 125 34.20 16.92 0.21
C LEU A 125 35.53 16.88 0.99
N GLN A 126 35.90 15.71 1.52
CA GLN A 126 37.16 15.57 2.27
C GLN A 126 38.37 15.93 1.39
N ASN A 127 38.24 15.72 0.08
CA ASN A 127 39.25 16.02 -0.93
C ASN A 127 39.25 17.49 -1.42
N SER A 128 38.47 18.40 -0.82
CA SER A 128 38.42 19.84 -1.14
C SER A 128 38.12 20.20 -2.60
N ALA A 129 37.54 19.28 -3.38
CA ALA A 129 37.18 19.55 -4.76
C ALA A 129 36.02 20.55 -4.85
N GLN A 130 36.19 21.55 -5.70
CA GLN A 130 35.20 22.62 -5.85
C GLN A 130 34.11 22.20 -6.85
N PRO A 131 32.82 22.44 -6.53
CA PRO A 131 31.73 22.19 -7.46
C PRO A 131 31.82 23.14 -8.65
N VAL A 132 31.52 22.63 -9.84
CA VAL A 132 31.40 23.39 -11.10
C VAL A 132 30.11 24.20 -11.13
N LEU A 133 29.05 23.68 -10.49
CA LEU A 133 27.75 24.32 -10.38
C LEU A 133 27.24 24.15 -8.95
N THR A 134 26.75 25.25 -8.37
CA THR A 134 26.01 25.25 -7.11
C THR A 134 24.64 25.89 -7.32
N LEU A 135 23.68 25.59 -6.43
CA LEU A 135 22.35 26.19 -6.49
C LEU A 135 22.38 27.73 -6.45
N ASP A 136 23.31 28.29 -5.69
CA ASP A 136 23.52 29.74 -5.53
C ASP A 136 24.38 30.37 -6.65
N SER A 137 24.81 29.58 -7.64
CA SER A 137 25.60 30.13 -8.74
C SER A 137 24.75 31.01 -9.65
N ASP A 138 25.33 32.12 -10.11
CA ASP A 138 24.73 33.02 -11.11
C ASP A 138 24.46 32.33 -12.47
N LEU A 139 24.89 31.07 -12.62
CA LEU A 139 24.71 30.25 -13.81
C LEU A 139 23.28 29.68 -13.94
N LEU A 140 22.49 29.69 -12.86
CA LEU A 140 21.12 29.17 -12.84
C LEU A 140 20.08 30.30 -12.93
N GLN A 141 19.15 30.16 -13.87
CA GLN A 141 18.00 31.06 -14.01
C GLN A 141 16.70 30.33 -13.65
N VAL A 142 15.98 30.82 -12.64
CA VAL A 142 14.65 30.33 -12.28
C VAL A 142 13.64 30.76 -13.34
N LYS A 143 12.88 29.81 -13.91
CA LYS A 143 11.82 30.05 -14.88
C LYS A 143 10.51 29.40 -14.44
N GLY A 144 9.37 30.01 -14.78
CA GLY A 144 8.04 29.50 -14.46
C GLY A 144 7.57 29.85 -13.04
N SER A 145 6.83 28.95 -12.40
CA SER A 145 6.21 29.16 -11.08
C SER A 145 7.12 28.81 -9.89
N ALA A 146 8.40 28.50 -10.13
CA ALA A 146 9.36 28.18 -9.08
C ALA A 146 9.79 29.45 -8.33
N GLN A 147 10.04 29.33 -7.03
CA GLN A 147 10.47 30.43 -6.16
C GLN A 147 11.68 29.99 -5.35
N LEU A 148 12.65 30.90 -5.20
CA LEU A 148 13.78 30.73 -4.28
C LEU A 148 13.34 31.13 -2.88
N THR A 149 13.53 30.23 -1.92
CA THR A 149 13.20 30.44 -0.51
C THR A 149 14.37 30.00 0.36
N ASN A 150 14.70 30.80 1.37
CA ASN A 150 15.74 30.44 2.34
C ASN A 150 15.16 29.47 3.38
N ILE A 151 15.88 28.40 3.64
CA ILE A 151 15.58 27.39 4.66
C ILE A 151 16.85 27.15 5.48
N SER A 152 16.74 26.89 6.80
CA SER A 152 17.94 26.66 7.60
C SER A 152 18.52 25.27 7.36
N GLU A 153 19.84 25.14 7.48
CA GLU A 153 20.55 23.87 7.41
C GLU A 153 19.97 22.87 8.42
N GLU A 154 19.71 23.30 9.66
CA GLU A 154 19.06 22.47 10.67
C GLU A 154 17.70 21.91 10.23
N GLN A 155 16.92 22.63 9.42
CA GLN A 155 15.62 22.15 8.93
C GLN A 155 15.75 21.16 7.76
N VAL A 156 16.77 21.31 6.93
CA VAL A 156 17.06 20.41 5.81
C VAL A 156 17.74 19.13 6.31
N CYS A 157 18.66 19.28 7.26
CA CYS A 157 19.52 18.25 7.83
C CYS A 157 18.95 17.59 9.09
N ALA A 158 17.81 18.06 9.61
CA ALA A 158 17.16 17.44 10.75
C ALA A 158 16.95 15.95 10.49
N SER A 159 17.32 15.12 11.47
CA SER A 159 16.96 13.71 11.46
C SER A 159 15.43 13.59 11.29
N VAL A 160 15.01 12.64 10.46
CA VAL A 160 13.59 12.42 10.15
C VAL A 160 12.86 12.11 11.47
N GLN A 161 12.22 13.13 12.04
CA GLN A 161 11.32 12.92 13.16
C GLN A 161 10.05 12.26 12.63
N PRO A 162 9.50 11.28 13.35
CA PRO A 162 8.28 10.64 12.93
C PRO A 162 7.17 11.69 12.83
N MET A 163 6.41 11.64 11.74
CA MET A 163 5.23 12.47 11.60
C MET A 163 4.24 12.04 12.67
N SER A 164 3.67 12.99 13.41
CA SER A 164 2.64 12.67 14.39
C SER A 164 1.44 13.59 14.26
N ILE A 165 0.26 13.01 14.36
CA ILE A 165 -1.01 13.72 14.25
C ILE A 165 -1.87 13.36 15.45
N PHE A 166 -2.31 14.39 16.18
CA PHE A 166 -3.22 14.23 17.30
C PHE A 166 -4.66 14.42 16.82
N PHE A 167 -5.46 13.37 16.96
CA PHE A 167 -6.86 13.35 16.63
C PHE A 167 -7.70 13.55 17.89
N ASN A 168 -8.61 14.51 17.88
CA ASN A 168 -9.53 14.75 18.99
C ASN A 168 -10.68 13.73 19.00
N ARG A 169 -10.32 12.45 19.12
CA ARG A 169 -11.24 11.30 19.13
C ARG A 169 -11.11 10.52 20.43
N ARG A 170 -12.26 10.22 21.02
CA ARG A 170 -12.37 9.51 22.29
C ARG A 170 -12.37 8.02 22.04
N HIS A 171 -11.23 7.37 22.25
CA HIS A 171 -11.08 5.94 22.05
C HIS A 171 -10.51 5.26 23.29
N ASN A 172 -10.94 4.01 23.49
CA ASN A 172 -10.22 3.11 24.38
C ASN A 172 -8.92 2.65 23.69
N PHE A 173 -8.06 1.95 24.41
CA PHE A 173 -6.75 1.57 23.88
C PHE A 173 -6.85 0.79 22.56
N LYS A 174 -7.72 -0.22 22.50
CA LYS A 174 -7.87 -1.07 21.31
C LYS A 174 -8.35 -0.27 20.09
N LYS A 175 -9.42 0.54 20.25
CA LYS A 175 -9.92 1.41 19.17
C LYS A 175 -8.89 2.46 18.74
N ALA A 176 -8.07 2.96 19.66
CA ALA A 176 -7.01 3.93 19.34
C ALA A 176 -5.89 3.27 18.51
N GLN A 177 -5.52 2.03 18.85
CA GLN A 177 -4.56 1.24 18.08
C GLN A 177 -5.09 0.94 16.68
N ASP A 178 -6.32 0.44 16.58
CA ASP A 178 -6.97 0.12 15.30
C ASP A 178 -7.06 1.39 14.43
N TRP A 179 -7.45 2.53 15.02
CA TRP A 179 -7.50 3.83 14.33
C TRP A 179 -6.16 4.24 13.70
N CYS A 180 -5.06 4.16 14.45
CA CYS A 180 -3.75 4.50 13.89
C CYS A 180 -3.33 3.50 12.81
N SER A 181 -3.62 2.22 12.99
CA SER A 181 -3.30 1.16 12.02
C SER A 181 -4.06 1.35 10.70
N GLN A 182 -5.34 1.73 10.74
CA GLN A 182 -6.15 2.03 9.55
C GLN A 182 -5.59 3.20 8.72
N LEU A 183 -4.84 4.09 9.36
CA LEU A 183 -4.18 5.23 8.74
C LEU A 183 -2.77 4.91 8.23
N GLY A 184 -2.29 3.67 8.38
CA GLY A 184 -0.91 3.29 8.05
C GLY A 184 0.13 3.76 9.09
N GLY A 185 -0.30 4.02 10.32
CA GLY A 185 0.56 4.40 11.43
C GLY A 185 0.42 3.48 12.64
N SER A 186 1.02 3.88 13.76
CA SER A 186 0.90 3.19 15.03
C SER A 186 0.64 4.16 16.17
N LEU A 187 0.28 3.63 17.34
CA LEU A 187 0.40 4.42 18.55
C LEU A 187 1.88 4.78 18.78
N PRO A 188 2.17 5.97 19.33
CA PRO A 188 3.54 6.40 19.59
C PRO A 188 4.12 5.63 20.77
N LEU A 189 5.41 5.33 20.68
CA LEU A 189 6.20 4.81 21.78
C LEU A 189 7.55 5.54 21.81
N PRO A 190 7.74 6.51 22.72
CA PRO A 190 8.99 7.24 22.81
C PRO A 190 10.14 6.34 23.24
N GLU A 191 11.31 6.48 22.60
CA GLU A 191 12.53 5.76 22.98
C GLU A 191 13.52 6.65 23.75
N SER A 192 13.24 7.94 23.90
CA SER A 192 14.08 8.92 24.60
C SER A 192 13.25 10.07 25.19
N HIS A 193 13.88 10.88 26.05
CA HIS A 193 13.24 12.07 26.59
C HIS A 193 12.84 13.08 25.49
N GLU A 194 13.71 13.31 24.51
CA GLU A 194 13.48 14.25 23.40
C GLU A 194 12.27 13.83 22.56
N THR A 195 12.17 12.53 22.24
CA THR A 195 11.02 11.99 21.48
C THR A 195 9.72 12.05 22.29
N ASN A 196 9.79 11.84 23.61
CA ASN A 196 8.62 11.97 24.50
C ASN A 196 8.09 13.40 24.53
N THR A 197 8.98 14.36 24.73
CA THR A 197 8.65 15.79 24.73
C THR A 197 8.12 16.24 23.38
N PHE A 198 8.67 15.72 22.26
CA PHE A 198 8.14 15.99 20.92
C PHE A 198 6.67 15.56 20.78
N PHE A 199 6.36 14.29 21.04
CA PHE A 199 5.00 13.78 20.95
C PHE A 199 4.04 14.52 21.88
N TYR A 200 4.49 14.80 23.11
CA TYR A 200 3.73 15.57 24.09
C TYR A 200 3.38 16.97 23.56
N ASN A 201 4.37 17.71 23.06
CA ASN A 201 4.16 19.06 22.52
C ASN A 201 3.24 19.06 21.29
N GLN A 202 3.30 18.03 20.43
CA GLN A 202 2.39 17.92 19.30
C GLN A 202 0.95 17.66 19.74
N ALA A 203 0.74 16.80 20.74
CA ALA A 203 -0.58 16.60 21.32
C ALA A 203 -1.13 17.89 21.96
N LEU A 204 -0.27 18.64 22.68
CA LEU A 204 -0.67 19.90 23.33
C LEU A 204 -1.17 20.96 22.35
N LYS A 205 -0.57 21.09 21.17
CA LYS A 205 -1.01 22.06 20.15
C LYS A 205 -2.43 21.80 19.66
N SER A 206 -2.89 20.55 19.72
CA SER A 206 -4.14 20.09 19.11
C SER A 206 -5.22 19.65 20.11
N ARG A 207 -4.99 19.79 21.42
CA ARG A 207 -5.85 19.26 22.50
C ARG A 207 -7.17 20.00 22.80
N ARG A 208 -7.71 20.80 21.87
CA ARG A 208 -8.91 21.62 22.15
C ARG A 208 -10.06 20.77 22.70
N GLY A 209 -10.63 21.12 23.85
CA GLY A 209 -11.75 20.38 24.46
C GLY A 209 -11.37 19.17 25.32
N CYS A 210 -10.09 19.06 25.73
CA CYS A 210 -9.60 17.98 26.61
C CYS A 210 -9.59 18.30 28.11
N ASP A 211 -10.07 19.45 28.56
CA ASP A 211 -9.82 19.92 29.94
C ASP A 211 -10.42 19.00 31.03
N ASP A 212 -11.55 18.33 30.75
CA ASP A 212 -12.21 17.42 31.70
C ASP A 212 -11.65 15.98 31.69
N TYR A 213 -10.69 15.68 30.82
CA TYR A 213 -10.18 14.32 30.63
C TYR A 213 -8.93 14.08 31.45
N SER A 214 -8.85 12.92 32.11
CA SER A 214 -7.63 12.53 32.84
C SER A 214 -6.55 11.90 31.95
N ILE A 215 -6.91 11.43 30.77
CA ILE A 215 -6.03 10.71 29.84
C ILE A 215 -5.93 11.56 28.58
N LEU A 216 -4.72 11.97 28.19
CA LEU A 216 -4.54 12.77 26.98
C LEU A 216 -4.56 11.86 25.75
N TYR A 217 -3.59 10.95 25.64
CA TYR A 217 -3.48 9.92 24.60
C TYR A 217 -2.81 8.64 25.11
N TRP A 218 -2.93 7.57 24.33
CA TRP A 218 -2.36 6.24 24.60
C TRP A 218 -0.94 6.11 24.04
N LEU A 219 -0.09 5.37 24.75
CA LEU A 219 1.21 4.92 24.27
C LEU A 219 1.12 3.46 23.84
N ASP A 220 1.91 3.04 22.86
CA ASP A 220 1.90 1.66 22.33
C ASP A 220 2.56 0.64 23.27
N ALA A 221 2.13 0.60 24.53
CA ALA A 221 2.73 -0.25 25.54
C ALA A 221 1.75 -0.63 26.65
N VAL A 222 1.93 -1.86 27.11
CA VAL A 222 1.10 -2.51 28.14
C VAL A 222 1.99 -3.23 29.15
N ASN A 223 1.46 -3.55 30.34
CA ASN A 223 2.17 -4.39 31.31
C ASN A 223 1.61 -5.82 31.37
N ASN A 224 2.45 -6.77 31.78
CA ASN A 224 2.00 -8.14 32.06
C ASN A 224 1.55 -8.27 33.52
N ALA A 225 1.01 -9.43 33.89
CA ALA A 225 0.65 -9.74 35.27
C ALA A 225 1.86 -9.72 36.23
N SER A 226 3.09 -9.85 35.74
CA SER A 226 4.33 -9.74 36.51
C SER A 226 4.79 -8.30 36.74
N GLY A 227 4.23 -7.32 36.01
CA GLY A 227 4.62 -5.91 36.05
C GLY A 227 5.63 -5.46 34.99
N ASP A 228 6.07 -6.37 34.10
CA ASP A 228 6.97 -6.03 32.99
C ASP A 228 6.23 -5.32 31.87
N PHE A 229 6.89 -4.35 31.23
CA PHE A 229 6.33 -3.57 30.13
C PHE A 229 6.81 -4.07 28.78
N TYR A 230 5.87 -4.19 27.85
CA TYR A 230 6.14 -4.59 26.48
C TYR A 230 5.35 -3.72 25.50
N LYS A 231 5.93 -3.55 24.32
CA LYS A 231 5.27 -2.95 23.19
C LYS A 231 4.16 -3.89 22.70
N MET A 232 2.96 -3.36 22.50
CA MET A 232 1.81 -4.21 22.16
C MET A 232 1.92 -4.79 20.74
N THR A 233 2.49 -4.04 19.78
CA THR A 233 2.54 -4.47 18.38
C THR A 233 3.49 -5.62 18.11
N ASP A 234 4.66 -5.66 18.75
CA ASP A 234 5.71 -6.66 18.48
C ASP A 234 6.10 -7.50 19.71
N GLY A 235 5.52 -7.23 20.88
CA GLY A 235 5.76 -7.97 22.11
C GLY A 235 7.15 -7.77 22.72
N LYS A 236 7.94 -6.80 22.22
CA LYS A 236 9.30 -6.57 22.73
C LYS A 236 9.29 -5.75 24.03
N PRO A 237 10.28 -5.96 24.93
CA PRO A 237 10.42 -5.15 26.13
C PRO A 237 10.75 -3.70 25.79
N LEU A 238 10.32 -2.77 26.64
CA LEU A 238 10.59 -1.34 26.45
C LEU A 238 12.06 -1.00 26.73
N LYS A 239 12.67 -0.19 25.87
CA LYS A 239 14.06 0.32 26.05
C LYS A 239 14.13 1.48 27.03
N TRP A 240 13.11 2.33 27.05
CA TRP A 240 13.05 3.55 27.83
C TRP A 240 11.64 3.77 28.38
N ILE A 241 11.57 4.32 29.59
CA ILE A 241 10.32 4.45 30.35
C ILE A 241 10.36 5.76 31.16
N ASN A 242 9.27 6.54 31.12
CA ASN A 242 9.10 7.77 31.90
C ASN A 242 7.91 7.68 32.88
N LEU A 243 7.90 6.67 33.76
CA LEU A 243 6.78 6.37 34.65
C LEU A 243 6.79 7.21 35.93
N TRP A 244 5.69 7.90 36.23
CA TRP A 244 5.55 8.65 37.50
C TRP A 244 5.05 7.81 38.69
N SER A 245 4.21 6.79 38.47
CA SER A 245 3.66 6.01 39.59
C SER A 245 3.41 4.55 39.23
N TRP A 246 3.90 3.66 40.11
CA TRP A 246 3.61 2.24 40.13
C TRP A 246 2.19 2.03 40.68
N GLY A 247 1.25 1.62 39.83
CA GLY A 247 -0.06 1.15 40.27
C GLY A 247 0.08 -0.18 41.00
N ARG A 248 -0.78 -0.45 42.00
CA ARG A 248 -0.88 -1.82 42.54
C ARG A 248 -1.39 -2.75 41.44
N ASN A 249 -0.65 -3.83 41.23
CA ASN A 249 -0.87 -4.81 40.20
C ASN A 249 -2.12 -5.64 40.55
N ASN A 250 -3.27 -5.29 39.97
CA ASN A 250 -4.55 -5.96 40.21
C ASN A 250 -4.82 -7.02 39.15
N PHE A 251 -3.90 -7.97 38.91
CA PHE A 251 -4.04 -9.11 37.97
C PHE A 251 -4.55 -8.82 36.53
N GLU A 252 -4.79 -7.56 36.16
CA GLU A 252 -5.27 -7.11 34.85
C GLU A 252 -4.14 -6.43 34.08
N ILE A 253 -4.14 -6.63 32.75
CA ILE A 253 -3.29 -5.88 31.82
C ILE A 253 -3.72 -4.40 31.86
N LEU A 254 -2.78 -3.53 32.21
CA LEU A 254 -2.92 -2.08 32.19
C LEU A 254 -2.19 -1.50 30.98
N CYS A 255 -2.69 -0.37 30.52
CA CYS A 255 -2.16 0.35 29.37
C CYS A 255 -1.48 1.65 29.82
N LEU A 256 -0.42 2.04 29.12
CA LEU A 256 0.33 3.26 29.38
C LEU A 256 -0.31 4.47 28.68
N VAL A 257 -0.35 5.59 29.39
CA VAL A 257 -0.93 6.85 28.92
C VAL A 257 -0.11 8.06 29.36
N ILE A 258 -0.27 9.16 28.64
CA ILE A 258 0.09 10.50 29.13
C ILE A 258 -1.06 11.05 29.99
N ASP A 259 -0.74 11.47 31.22
CA ASP A 259 -1.72 12.05 32.15
C ASP A 259 -1.97 13.53 31.80
N ASN A 260 -3.24 13.89 31.66
CA ASN A 260 -3.63 15.27 31.36
C ASN A 260 -3.82 16.12 32.64
N ARG A 261 -4.00 15.50 33.82
CA ARG A 261 -4.31 16.22 35.09
C ARG A 261 -3.14 17.01 35.64
N ARG A 262 -1.92 16.72 35.18
CA ARG A 262 -0.69 17.40 35.58
C ARG A 262 -0.21 18.41 34.54
N PHE A 263 -1.08 18.80 33.62
CA PHE A 263 -0.76 19.80 32.59
C PHE A 263 -0.23 21.11 33.18
N ASN A 264 -0.80 21.61 34.29
CA ASN A 264 -0.31 22.84 34.95
C ASN A 264 1.12 22.73 35.48
N LYS A 265 1.68 21.51 35.54
CA LYS A 265 3.08 21.26 35.90
C LYS A 265 3.97 20.95 34.69
N GLY A 266 3.42 20.94 33.47
CA GLY A 266 4.15 20.64 32.23
C GLY A 266 4.78 19.25 32.19
N SER A 267 4.20 18.28 32.90
CA SER A 267 4.76 16.93 33.00
C SER A 267 4.32 16.07 31.81
N ASP A 268 5.31 15.47 31.13
CA ASP A 268 5.17 14.49 30.05
C ASP A 268 5.31 13.03 30.58
N GLU A 269 5.05 12.85 31.87
CA GLU A 269 5.18 11.57 32.57
C GLU A 269 4.05 10.59 32.24
N TRP A 270 4.39 9.32 32.26
CA TRP A 270 3.49 8.22 31.94
C TRP A 270 2.78 7.70 33.18
N ARG A 271 1.55 7.22 32.99
CA ARG A 271 0.73 6.60 34.04
C ARG A 271 0.10 5.31 33.55
N LEU A 272 -0.14 4.38 34.47
CA LEU A 272 -0.93 3.17 34.23
C LEU A 272 -2.42 3.39 34.46
N THR A 273 -3.24 2.82 33.57
CA THR A 273 -4.70 2.87 33.69
C THR A 273 -5.33 1.66 32.98
N SER A 274 -6.60 1.36 33.31
CA SER A 274 -7.36 0.35 32.58
C SER A 274 -7.48 0.73 31.10
N CYS A 275 -7.15 -0.21 30.22
CA CYS A 275 -7.21 -0.08 28.75
C CYS A 275 -8.63 0.21 28.22
N ARG A 276 -9.66 0.00 29.04
CA ARG A 276 -11.07 0.20 28.68
C ARG A 276 -11.54 1.65 28.81
N ARG A 277 -10.80 2.51 29.53
CA ARG A 277 -11.18 3.92 29.70
C ARG A 277 -11.04 4.67 28.36
N PRO A 278 -11.82 5.72 28.10
CA PRO A 278 -11.60 6.58 26.94
C PRO A 278 -10.47 7.59 27.22
N SER A 279 -9.61 7.84 26.22
CA SER A 279 -8.73 9.01 26.18
C SER A 279 -9.47 10.25 25.68
N CYS A 280 -8.88 11.44 25.84
CA CYS A 280 -9.39 12.63 25.16
C CYS A 280 -9.22 12.51 23.65
N GLY A 281 -8.00 12.18 23.22
CA GLY A 281 -7.62 12.04 21.82
C GLY A 281 -6.77 10.81 21.57
N VAL A 282 -6.41 10.65 20.30
CA VAL A 282 -5.51 9.60 19.82
C VAL A 282 -4.36 10.29 19.11
N LEU A 283 -3.13 10.09 19.61
CA LEU A 283 -1.93 10.49 18.89
C LEU A 283 -1.50 9.30 18.05
N CYS A 284 -1.35 9.49 16.74
CA CYS A 284 -0.75 8.48 15.87
C CYS A 284 0.63 8.95 15.41
N SER A 285 1.56 8.01 15.37
CA SER A 285 2.91 8.18 14.84
C SER A 285 3.00 7.46 13.50
N PHE A 286 3.68 8.09 12.54
CA PHE A 286 3.91 7.56 11.21
C PHE A 286 5.40 7.67 10.89
N ASP A 287 5.97 6.59 10.37
CA ASP A 287 7.37 6.58 9.92
C ASP A 287 7.58 7.50 8.70
N TYR A 288 6.52 7.72 7.93
CA TYR A 288 6.45 8.60 6.77
C TYR A 288 5.02 9.14 6.61
N SER A 289 4.83 10.20 5.83
CA SER A 289 3.49 10.72 5.54
C SER A 289 2.68 9.65 4.80
N PRO A 290 1.54 9.16 5.33
CA PRO A 290 0.81 8.06 4.73
C PRO A 290 0.11 8.53 3.44
N TRP A 291 0.37 7.82 2.35
CA TRP A 291 -0.35 7.97 1.09
C TRP A 291 -1.53 7.01 1.12
N LEU A 292 -2.74 7.55 1.14
CA LEU A 292 -3.92 6.73 1.08
C LEU A 292 -4.33 6.58 -0.38
N LYS A 293 -4.48 5.33 -0.81
CA LYS A 293 -5.02 5.00 -2.12
C LYS A 293 -6.52 5.28 -2.11
N LEU A 294 -6.97 6.09 -3.07
CA LEU A 294 -8.37 6.38 -3.32
C LEU A 294 -8.78 5.74 -4.64
N GLN A 295 -9.64 4.73 -4.57
CA GLN A 295 -10.07 3.95 -5.72
C GLN A 295 -11.59 3.93 -5.86
N GLY A 296 -12.07 3.92 -7.10
CA GLY A 296 -13.50 3.87 -7.43
C GLY A 296 -13.72 3.53 -8.89
N LYS A 297 -14.92 3.05 -9.23
CA LYS A 297 -15.33 2.86 -10.62
C LYS A 297 -16.79 3.15 -10.82
N CYS A 298 -17.04 3.88 -11.88
CA CYS A 298 -18.34 4.02 -12.52
C CYS A 298 -18.29 3.41 -13.93
N ASP A 299 -19.43 3.41 -14.61
CA ASP A 299 -19.54 2.85 -15.96
C ASP A 299 -18.74 3.68 -16.99
N SER A 300 -18.61 4.99 -16.75
CA SER A 300 -17.94 5.94 -17.64
C SER A 300 -16.47 6.23 -17.30
N PHE A 301 -16.05 6.07 -16.04
CA PHE A 301 -14.69 6.38 -15.61
C PHE A 301 -14.24 5.53 -14.41
N THR A 302 -12.93 5.46 -14.22
CA THR A 302 -12.27 4.84 -13.07
C THR A 302 -11.49 5.88 -12.30
N LEU A 303 -11.62 5.90 -10.98
CA LEU A 303 -10.80 6.69 -10.06
C LEU A 303 -9.72 5.77 -9.49
N ASP A 304 -8.45 6.10 -9.74
CA ASP A 304 -7.31 5.47 -9.07
C ASP A 304 -6.24 6.55 -8.86
N THR A 305 -6.18 7.05 -7.64
CA THR A 305 -5.28 8.13 -7.26
C THR A 305 -4.83 7.96 -5.82
N TYR A 306 -3.92 8.83 -5.39
CA TYR A 306 -3.46 8.90 -4.01
C TYR A 306 -3.82 10.25 -3.41
N VAL A 307 -4.15 10.23 -2.14
CA VAL A 307 -4.40 11.42 -1.32
C VAL A 307 -3.52 11.36 -0.08
N ILE A 308 -3.12 12.53 0.41
CA ILE A 308 -2.40 12.66 1.67
C ILE A 308 -3.34 13.18 2.74
N MET A 309 -3.08 12.79 3.99
CA MET A 309 -3.80 13.35 5.12
C MET A 309 -3.27 14.74 5.45
N SER A 310 -4.18 15.67 5.68
CA SER A 310 -3.89 17.03 6.11
C SER A 310 -4.92 17.48 7.14
N THR A 311 -4.66 18.59 7.80
CA THR A 311 -5.61 19.25 8.70
C THR A 311 -6.03 20.58 8.11
N ASP A 312 -7.33 20.91 8.21
CA ASP A 312 -7.82 22.24 7.86
C ASP A 312 -7.41 23.29 8.93
N VAL A 313 -7.81 24.55 8.72
CA VAL A 313 -7.56 25.66 9.66
C VAL A 313 -8.19 25.46 11.06
N ASN A 314 -9.15 24.56 11.18
CA ASN A 314 -9.84 24.22 12.42
C ASN A 314 -9.30 22.92 13.06
N ASN A 315 -8.22 22.35 12.52
CA ASN A 315 -7.66 21.04 12.88
C ASN A 315 -8.57 19.84 12.58
N ASN A 316 -9.53 19.97 11.66
CA ASN A 316 -10.29 18.83 11.16
C ASN A 316 -9.47 18.07 10.12
N ILE A 317 -9.62 16.75 10.10
CA ILE A 317 -8.95 15.89 9.14
C ILE A 317 -9.56 16.11 7.76
N GLN A 318 -8.70 16.24 6.76
CA GLN A 318 -9.05 16.20 5.36
C GLN A 318 -8.06 15.31 4.60
N PHE A 319 -8.51 14.70 3.51
CA PHE A 319 -7.66 13.95 2.60
C PHE A 319 -7.60 14.71 1.29
N VAL A 320 -6.39 15.10 0.89
CA VAL A 320 -6.22 16.03 -0.23
C VAL A 320 -5.20 15.51 -1.22
N ASN A 321 -5.46 15.75 -2.49
CA ASN A 321 -4.43 15.81 -3.52
C ASN A 321 -4.66 17.08 -4.36
N ARG A 322 -4.13 17.11 -5.58
CA ARG A 322 -4.30 18.24 -6.50
C ARG A 322 -5.72 18.38 -7.03
N GLU A 323 -6.43 17.28 -7.21
CA GLU A 323 -7.71 17.26 -7.90
C GLU A 323 -8.87 17.23 -6.91
N TYR A 324 -8.71 16.52 -5.80
CA TYR A 324 -9.76 16.16 -4.88
C TYR A 324 -9.42 16.52 -3.43
N ARG A 325 -10.45 16.98 -2.71
CA ARG A 325 -10.44 17.17 -1.26
C ARG A 325 -11.61 16.40 -0.67
N LEU A 326 -11.32 15.44 0.20
CA LEU A 326 -12.29 14.75 1.02
C LEU A 326 -12.28 15.40 2.41
N SER A 327 -13.41 15.98 2.80
CA SER A 327 -13.56 16.67 4.08
C SER A 327 -14.95 16.46 4.67
N LEU A 328 -15.03 16.52 6.00
CA LEU A 328 -16.30 16.42 6.72
C LEU A 328 -17.07 17.75 6.65
N VAL A 329 -18.25 17.75 6.04
CA VAL A 329 -19.16 18.90 5.94
C VAL A 329 -20.51 18.49 6.51
N ASN A 330 -21.05 19.23 7.48
CA ASN A 330 -22.32 18.91 8.15
C ASN A 330 -22.40 17.44 8.64
N ASN A 331 -21.32 16.94 9.25
CA ASN A 331 -21.21 15.55 9.74
C ASN A 331 -21.27 14.47 8.65
N THR A 332 -21.12 14.83 7.37
CA THR A 332 -21.08 13.91 6.24
C THR A 332 -19.76 14.08 5.50
N TRP A 333 -19.10 12.97 5.13
CA TRP A 333 -17.88 13.05 4.33
C TRP A 333 -18.23 13.40 2.89
N THR A 334 -17.60 14.46 2.39
CA THR A 334 -17.86 15.03 1.07
C THR A 334 -16.55 15.11 0.29
N MET A 335 -16.62 14.84 -1.01
CA MET A 335 -15.51 14.93 -1.94
C MET A 335 -15.76 16.12 -2.86
N MET A 336 -14.84 17.08 -2.82
CA MET A 336 -14.86 18.30 -3.63
C MET A 336 -13.74 18.22 -4.67
N GLU A 337 -14.03 18.65 -5.90
CA GLU A 337 -12.99 18.89 -6.90
C GLU A 337 -12.40 20.30 -6.70
N GLU A 338 -11.09 20.46 -6.92
CA GLU A 338 -10.42 21.76 -6.83
C GLU A 338 -11.09 22.76 -7.79
N ASN A 339 -11.60 23.88 -7.24
CA ASN A 339 -12.35 24.96 -7.92
C ASN A 339 -13.86 24.73 -8.17
N GLN A 340 -14.47 23.68 -7.62
CA GLN A 340 -15.93 23.52 -7.67
C GLN A 340 -16.65 24.03 -6.40
N GLN A 341 -17.85 24.59 -6.58
CA GLN A 341 -18.70 25.04 -5.47
C GLN A 341 -19.58 23.94 -4.88
N PHE A 342 -19.82 22.85 -5.61
CA PHE A 342 -20.70 21.76 -5.20
C PHE A 342 -19.90 20.46 -5.02
N PRO A 343 -20.33 19.58 -4.08
CA PRO A 343 -19.68 18.30 -3.88
C PRO A 343 -19.86 17.39 -5.10
N MET A 344 -18.77 16.75 -5.49
CA MET A 344 -18.77 15.72 -6.53
C MET A 344 -19.35 14.40 -6.01
N ALA A 345 -19.09 14.09 -4.73
CA ALA A 345 -19.61 12.90 -4.07
C ALA A 345 -19.78 13.08 -2.56
N GLU A 346 -20.73 12.37 -1.96
CA GLU A 346 -20.95 12.33 -0.50
C GLU A 346 -21.16 10.88 -0.06
N ILE A 347 -20.62 10.54 1.10
CA ILE A 347 -20.82 9.22 1.68
C ILE A 347 -22.31 8.97 1.98
N THR A 348 -22.81 7.77 1.70
CA THR A 348 -24.24 7.46 1.85
C THR A 348 -24.66 7.09 3.27
N SER A 349 -23.70 6.78 4.14
CA SER A 349 -23.90 6.41 5.53
C SER A 349 -23.23 7.42 6.46
N GLU A 350 -23.87 7.72 7.60
CA GLU A 350 -23.22 8.47 8.67
C GLU A 350 -22.09 7.60 9.25
N MET A 351 -20.85 7.98 8.95
CA MET A 351 -19.65 7.27 9.36
C MET A 351 -18.68 8.23 10.03
N ASP A 352 -18.00 7.72 11.06
CA ASP A 352 -16.95 8.48 11.74
C ASP A 352 -15.76 8.80 10.80
N THR A 353 -15.53 7.98 9.77
CA THR A 353 -14.36 8.05 8.89
C THR A 353 -14.71 7.63 7.46
N PRO A 354 -14.03 8.18 6.43
CA PRO A 354 -14.22 7.77 5.04
C PRO A 354 -13.28 6.61 4.66
N LEU A 355 -12.44 6.14 5.59
CA LEU A 355 -11.50 5.03 5.38
C LEU A 355 -12.25 3.72 5.19
N GLY A 356 -11.69 2.84 4.38
CA GLY A 356 -12.30 1.57 4.03
C GLY A 356 -13.15 1.67 2.79
N ARG A 357 -14.17 0.80 2.72
CA ARG A 357 -15.00 0.59 1.53
C ARG A 357 -16.40 1.12 1.81
N HIS A 358 -16.75 2.24 1.19
CA HIS A 358 -18.04 2.90 1.42
C HIS A 358 -18.74 3.22 0.12
N TRP A 359 -20.07 3.20 0.15
CA TRP A 359 -20.89 3.69 -0.94
C TRP A 359 -21.02 5.20 -0.85
N TRP A 360 -20.69 5.87 -1.95
CA TRP A 360 -20.80 7.32 -2.11
C TRP A 360 -21.88 7.62 -3.15
N ARG A 361 -22.72 8.60 -2.86
CA ARG A 361 -23.60 9.21 -3.86
C ARG A 361 -22.75 10.15 -4.71
N VAL A 362 -22.86 10.07 -6.04
CA VAL A 362 -22.04 10.81 -6.99
C VAL A 362 -22.96 11.65 -7.87
N TRP A 363 -22.61 12.92 -8.10
CA TRP A 363 -23.40 13.82 -8.95
C TRP A 363 -22.83 14.00 -10.37
N GLN A 364 -21.68 13.41 -10.66
CA GLN A 364 -21.10 13.47 -11.99
C GLN A 364 -21.85 12.55 -12.97
N SER A 365 -22.11 13.03 -14.18
CA SER A 365 -22.79 12.28 -15.23
C SER A 365 -21.99 11.06 -15.67
N GLY A 366 -22.55 9.85 -15.51
CA GLY A 366 -21.97 8.61 -16.04
C GLY A 366 -21.82 7.44 -15.07
N CYS A 367 -22.46 7.48 -13.90
CA CYS A 367 -22.65 6.33 -13.02
C CYS A 367 -24.12 5.88 -13.09
N SER A 368 -24.42 4.63 -13.47
CA SER A 368 -25.80 4.17 -13.73
C SER A 368 -26.74 4.17 -12.50
N GLN A 369 -26.21 4.35 -11.29
CA GLN A 369 -26.98 4.31 -10.05
C GLN A 369 -26.79 5.54 -9.16
N ASP A 370 -26.18 6.63 -9.67
CA ASP A 370 -25.74 7.79 -8.88
C ASP A 370 -24.95 7.41 -7.61
N LYS A 371 -24.36 6.20 -7.62
CA LYS A 371 -23.62 5.61 -6.52
C LYS A 371 -22.36 4.95 -7.03
N MET A 372 -21.29 5.09 -6.27
CA MET A 372 -19.99 4.48 -6.53
C MET A 372 -19.43 3.94 -5.22
N LEU A 373 -18.88 2.72 -5.26
CA LEU A 373 -18.09 2.20 -4.16
C LEU A 373 -16.71 2.85 -4.22
N LEU A 374 -16.39 3.67 -3.22
CA LEU A 374 -15.05 4.23 -3.06
C LEU A 374 -14.30 3.48 -1.97
N VAL A 375 -13.02 3.23 -2.23
CA VAL A 375 -12.08 2.63 -1.30
C VAL A 375 -11.02 3.68 -0.99
N LEU A 376 -10.94 4.10 0.28
CA LEU A 376 -9.87 4.96 0.77
C LEU A 376 -9.05 4.18 1.79
N SER A 377 -7.78 3.90 1.48
CA SER A 377 -7.02 2.95 2.29
C SER A 377 -5.52 3.21 2.32
N ALA A 378 -4.91 2.96 3.47
CA ALA A 378 -3.46 2.86 3.62
C ALA A 378 -2.93 1.41 3.43
N CYS A 379 -3.79 0.45 3.09
CA CYS A 379 -3.39 -0.95 2.95
C CYS A 379 -2.39 -1.15 1.81
N GLY A 380 -1.44 -2.06 2.02
CA GLY A 380 -0.42 -2.42 1.04
C GLY A 380 -0.99 -3.19 -0.15
N ALA A 381 -0.19 -3.31 -1.22
CA ALA A 381 -0.63 -3.95 -2.47
C ALA A 381 -0.99 -5.45 -2.37
N LYS A 382 -0.66 -6.10 -1.25
CA LYS A 382 -0.96 -7.52 -0.96
C LYS A 382 -1.99 -7.68 0.15
N GLU A 383 -2.66 -6.60 0.49
CA GLU A 383 -3.63 -6.53 1.56
C GLU A 383 -5.01 -6.21 1.00
N TYR A 384 -6.02 -6.71 1.67
CA TYR A 384 -7.41 -6.39 1.44
C TYR A 384 -7.86 -5.36 2.47
N THR A 385 -8.57 -4.34 1.99
CA THR A 385 -9.19 -3.31 2.83
C THR A 385 -10.59 -3.75 3.26
N CYS A 386 -10.83 -3.88 4.55
CA CYS A 386 -12.17 -4.10 5.14
C CYS A 386 -13.08 -2.86 4.93
N ASN A 387 -14.39 -2.97 5.18
CA ASN A 387 -15.28 -1.81 5.05
C ASN A 387 -14.93 -0.72 6.09
N ASP A 388 -14.43 -1.09 7.27
CA ASP A 388 -13.94 -0.16 8.30
C ASP A 388 -12.55 0.45 8.05
N GLY A 389 -11.85 0.02 6.99
CA GLY A 389 -10.49 0.49 6.65
C GLY A 389 -9.35 -0.36 7.20
N THR A 390 -9.64 -1.40 7.98
CA THR A 390 -8.64 -2.35 8.49
C THR A 390 -7.99 -3.12 7.33
N CYS A 391 -6.69 -3.41 7.48
CA CYS A 391 -5.91 -4.15 6.49
C CYS A 391 -5.70 -5.59 6.94
N ILE A 392 -6.04 -6.54 6.08
CA ILE A 392 -5.72 -7.96 6.26
C ILE A 392 -4.96 -8.48 5.04
N ASN A 393 -4.20 -9.56 5.20
CA ASN A 393 -3.53 -10.17 4.04
C ASN A 393 -4.56 -10.65 3.01
N MET A 394 -4.31 -10.45 1.71
CA MET A 394 -5.24 -10.84 0.65
C MET A 394 -5.62 -12.33 0.67
N ASN A 395 -4.71 -13.22 1.12
CA ASN A 395 -5.00 -14.66 1.24
C ASN A 395 -6.02 -14.98 2.35
N LYS A 396 -6.35 -14.02 3.22
CA LYS A 396 -7.37 -14.17 4.26
C LYS A 396 -8.78 -13.85 3.76
N ARG A 397 -8.92 -13.16 2.62
CA ARG A 397 -10.22 -12.87 2.03
C ARG A 397 -10.91 -14.17 1.60
N CYS A 398 -12.16 -14.41 2.00
CA CYS A 398 -12.93 -15.61 1.64
C CYS A 398 -12.28 -16.93 2.09
N ASN A 399 -11.72 -16.96 3.29
CA ASN A 399 -11.09 -18.15 3.87
C ASN A 399 -11.97 -18.84 4.95
N LEU A 400 -13.20 -18.36 5.17
CA LEU A 400 -14.16 -18.82 6.18
C LEU A 400 -13.79 -18.47 7.63
N ILE A 401 -12.81 -17.59 7.84
CA ILE A 401 -12.41 -17.05 9.14
C ILE A 401 -12.78 -15.57 9.12
N LEU A 402 -13.17 -15.04 10.28
CA LEU A 402 -13.49 -13.62 10.43
C LEU A 402 -12.24 -12.90 10.93
N GLU A 403 -11.53 -12.22 10.03
CA GLU A 403 -10.37 -11.39 10.36
C GLU A 403 -10.67 -9.89 10.32
N CYS A 404 -11.57 -9.45 9.44
CA CYS A 404 -12.05 -8.06 9.51
C CYS A 404 -12.95 -7.87 10.75
N PRO A 405 -12.83 -6.76 11.51
CA PRO A 405 -13.72 -6.47 12.63
C PRO A 405 -15.20 -6.33 12.23
N ASP A 406 -15.45 -5.98 10.97
CA ASP A 406 -16.77 -5.85 10.35
C ASP A 406 -17.22 -7.08 9.55
N HIS A 407 -16.41 -8.14 9.53
CA HIS A 407 -16.64 -9.40 8.80
C HIS A 407 -16.74 -9.26 7.26
N SER A 408 -16.32 -8.12 6.71
CA SER A 408 -16.42 -7.81 5.27
C SER A 408 -15.47 -8.62 4.38
N ASP A 409 -14.56 -9.37 4.99
CA ASP A 409 -13.68 -10.35 4.37
C ASP A 409 -14.37 -11.66 4.01
N GLU A 410 -15.57 -11.94 4.52
CA GLU A 410 -16.33 -13.14 4.18
C GLU A 410 -17.63 -12.85 3.41
N GLU A 411 -17.82 -11.61 2.97
CA GLU A 411 -18.96 -11.20 2.14
C GLU A 411 -18.67 -11.38 0.64
N HIS A 412 -19.67 -11.62 -0.22
CA HIS A 412 -19.51 -11.64 -1.68
C HIS A 412 -18.35 -12.53 -2.18
N CYS A 413 -18.26 -13.75 -1.66
CA CYS A 413 -17.19 -14.72 -1.93
C CYS A 413 -17.44 -15.62 -3.15
N GLU A 414 -18.28 -15.19 -4.08
CA GLU A 414 -18.49 -15.93 -5.33
C GLU A 414 -17.20 -15.97 -6.16
N LYS A 415 -16.72 -17.18 -6.46
CA LYS A 415 -15.48 -17.39 -7.22
C LYS A 415 -15.67 -17.21 -8.72
N VAL A 416 -16.88 -17.44 -9.21
CA VAL A 416 -17.25 -17.40 -10.63
C VAL A 416 -18.40 -16.43 -10.81
N LEU A 417 -18.22 -15.47 -11.70
CA LEU A 417 -19.27 -14.60 -12.18
C LEU A 417 -19.71 -15.04 -13.56
N LEU A 418 -20.99 -15.37 -13.66
CA LEU A 418 -21.61 -15.80 -14.90
C LEU A 418 -22.16 -14.56 -15.62
N PRO A 419 -21.74 -14.28 -16.87
CA PRO A 419 -22.40 -13.24 -17.65
C PRO A 419 -23.86 -13.63 -17.92
N HIS A 420 -24.74 -12.65 -18.12
CA HIS A 420 -26.18 -12.88 -18.30
C HIS A 420 -26.53 -13.82 -19.46
N ASN A 421 -25.67 -13.89 -20.49
CA ASN A 421 -25.82 -14.75 -21.66
C ASN A 421 -24.98 -16.04 -21.57
N TYR A 422 -24.54 -16.45 -20.38
CA TYR A 422 -23.79 -17.68 -20.20
C TYR A 422 -24.68 -18.91 -20.34
N TYR A 423 -24.34 -19.80 -21.28
CA TYR A 423 -25.02 -21.08 -21.46
C TYR A 423 -24.06 -22.23 -21.14
N PRO A 424 -24.20 -22.90 -19.97
CA PRO A 424 -23.27 -23.96 -19.53
C PRO A 424 -23.33 -25.23 -20.40
N ARG A 425 -24.33 -25.34 -21.30
CA ARG A 425 -24.42 -26.44 -22.26
C ARG A 425 -23.54 -26.24 -23.49
N LEU A 426 -23.13 -25.00 -23.78
CA LEU A 426 -22.30 -24.70 -24.94
C LEU A 426 -20.82 -24.72 -24.54
N PRO A 427 -19.96 -25.43 -25.30
CA PRO A 427 -18.53 -25.44 -25.04
C PRO A 427 -17.94 -24.02 -25.13
N PRO A 428 -16.81 -23.77 -24.45
CA PRO A 428 -16.13 -22.50 -24.53
C PRO A 428 -15.84 -22.09 -25.98
N PRO A 429 -16.04 -20.82 -26.34
CA PRO A 429 -15.75 -20.33 -27.67
C PRO A 429 -14.24 -20.39 -27.91
N SER A 430 -13.85 -20.75 -29.13
CA SER A 430 -12.46 -20.67 -29.54
C SER A 430 -12.16 -19.25 -30.01
N THR A 431 -11.11 -18.63 -29.46
CA THR A 431 -10.66 -17.27 -29.82
C THR A 431 -9.92 -17.23 -31.17
N VAL A 432 -9.50 -18.40 -31.66
CA VAL A 432 -8.84 -18.61 -32.95
C VAL A 432 -9.73 -19.57 -33.74
N GLN A 433 -9.67 -19.62 -35.08
CA GLN A 433 -10.33 -20.67 -35.90
C GLN A 433 -9.76 -22.09 -35.65
N ARG A 434 -9.44 -22.43 -34.41
CA ARG A 434 -8.94 -23.72 -33.94
C ARG A 434 -10.03 -24.43 -33.14
N PRO A 435 -10.04 -25.77 -33.11
CA PRO A 435 -10.90 -26.51 -32.21
C PRO A 435 -10.64 -26.14 -30.75
N PHE A 436 -11.69 -26.16 -29.93
CA PHE A 436 -11.59 -26.04 -28.47
C PHE A 436 -10.60 -27.06 -27.92
N GLN A 437 -9.65 -26.58 -27.10
CA GLN A 437 -8.60 -27.41 -26.51
C GLN A 437 -9.09 -27.97 -25.17
N LEU A 438 -9.22 -29.29 -25.09
CA LEU A 438 -9.54 -30.02 -23.88
C LEU A 438 -8.35 -30.91 -23.50
N GLY A 439 -7.71 -30.61 -22.37
CA GLY A 439 -6.72 -31.49 -21.77
C GLY A 439 -7.38 -32.62 -20.98
N LEU A 440 -6.86 -33.84 -21.09
CA LEU A 440 -7.29 -35.00 -20.31
C LEU A 440 -6.06 -35.75 -19.78
N THR A 441 -6.09 -36.06 -18.49
CA THR A 441 -5.17 -36.99 -17.85
C THR A 441 -5.97 -38.14 -17.25
N LEU A 442 -5.65 -39.37 -17.66
CA LEU A 442 -6.18 -40.61 -17.09
C LEU A 442 -5.06 -41.30 -16.31
N SER A 443 -5.28 -41.50 -15.01
CA SER A 443 -4.38 -42.26 -14.15
C SER A 443 -5.12 -43.45 -13.56
N ILE A 444 -4.64 -44.66 -13.82
CA ILE A 444 -5.16 -45.88 -13.20
C ILE A 444 -4.53 -45.99 -11.82
N SER A 445 -5.34 -45.93 -10.75
CA SER A 445 -4.84 -46.04 -9.38
C SER A 445 -4.72 -47.48 -8.92
N SER A 446 -5.68 -48.34 -9.30
CA SER A 446 -5.62 -49.77 -8.99
C SER A 446 -6.51 -50.60 -9.91
N VAL A 447 -6.21 -51.91 -10.00
CA VAL A 447 -7.09 -52.90 -10.61
C VAL A 447 -7.65 -53.77 -9.46
N ARG A 448 -8.89 -53.51 -9.06
CA ARG A 448 -9.52 -54.21 -7.91
C ARG A 448 -9.84 -55.66 -8.21
N LYS A 449 -10.29 -55.93 -9.43
CA LYS A 449 -10.74 -57.27 -9.85
C LYS A 449 -10.41 -57.50 -11.31
N PHE A 450 -9.92 -58.70 -11.60
CA PHE A 450 -9.71 -59.18 -12.96
C PHE A 450 -10.18 -60.64 -13.02
N CYS A 451 -11.27 -60.90 -13.73
CA CYS A 451 -11.82 -62.24 -13.91
C CYS A 451 -11.87 -62.60 -15.40
N PRO A 452 -10.94 -63.44 -15.88
CA PRO A 452 -10.86 -63.79 -17.30
C PRO A 452 -12.01 -64.69 -17.77
N THR A 453 -12.59 -65.49 -16.87
CA THR A 453 -13.72 -66.39 -17.21
C THR A 453 -15.02 -65.66 -17.46
N THR A 454 -15.22 -64.52 -16.79
CA THR A 454 -16.41 -63.66 -16.96
C THR A 454 -16.11 -62.41 -17.78
N PHE A 455 -14.87 -62.26 -18.26
CA PHE A 455 -14.38 -61.07 -18.96
C PHE A 455 -14.68 -59.75 -18.23
N THR A 456 -14.59 -59.75 -16.88
CA THR A 456 -14.84 -58.56 -16.06
C THR A 456 -13.55 -57.99 -15.49
N VAL A 457 -13.36 -56.68 -15.63
CA VAL A 457 -12.30 -55.92 -14.97
C VAL A 457 -12.90 -54.76 -14.19
N VAL A 458 -12.42 -54.55 -12.97
CA VAL A 458 -12.82 -53.41 -12.13
C VAL A 458 -11.57 -52.60 -11.85
N ILE A 459 -11.55 -51.36 -12.33
CA ILE A 459 -10.39 -50.48 -12.30
C ILE A 459 -10.78 -49.18 -11.61
N ASP A 460 -9.97 -48.76 -10.66
CA ASP A 460 -10.05 -47.42 -10.11
C ASP A 460 -9.23 -46.47 -10.97
N THR A 461 -9.84 -45.37 -11.38
CA THR A 461 -9.21 -44.38 -12.24
C THR A 461 -9.45 -42.97 -11.71
N ASN A 462 -8.46 -42.11 -11.91
CA ASN A 462 -8.58 -40.67 -11.73
C ASN A 462 -8.55 -40.00 -13.10
N LEU A 463 -9.60 -39.24 -13.40
CA LEU A 463 -9.78 -38.50 -14.65
C LEU A 463 -9.73 -37.01 -14.33
N ILE A 464 -8.72 -36.32 -14.87
CA ILE A 464 -8.54 -34.88 -14.70
C ILE A 464 -8.69 -34.20 -16.05
N PHE A 465 -9.56 -33.21 -16.12
CA PHE A 465 -9.80 -32.38 -17.31
C PHE A 465 -9.27 -30.98 -17.09
N TRP A 466 -8.68 -30.40 -18.14
CA TRP A 466 -8.15 -29.04 -18.14
C TRP A 466 -8.74 -28.27 -19.31
N TRP A 467 -9.36 -27.12 -19.04
CA TRP A 467 -9.89 -26.25 -20.07
C TRP A 467 -9.85 -24.79 -19.64
N SER A 468 -9.92 -23.88 -20.60
CA SER A 468 -10.11 -22.45 -20.37
C SER A 468 -11.46 -22.00 -20.93
N ASP A 469 -12.19 -21.18 -20.17
CA ASP A 469 -13.45 -20.58 -20.59
C ASP A 469 -13.36 -19.06 -20.51
N SER A 470 -13.07 -18.43 -21.66
CA SER A 470 -12.91 -16.98 -21.80
C SER A 470 -14.18 -16.17 -21.52
N ARG A 471 -15.34 -16.83 -21.38
CA ARG A 471 -16.61 -16.18 -21.04
C ARG A 471 -16.77 -15.93 -19.55
N LEU A 472 -16.01 -16.65 -18.71
CA LEU A 472 -16.14 -16.58 -17.25
C LEU A 472 -15.21 -15.51 -16.69
N THR A 473 -15.70 -14.78 -15.69
CA THR A 473 -14.87 -13.89 -14.89
C THR A 473 -14.74 -14.49 -13.49
N TYR A 474 -13.54 -14.45 -12.94
CA TYR A 474 -13.25 -15.02 -11.62
C TYR A 474 -12.98 -13.93 -10.60
N ARG A 475 -13.33 -14.17 -9.34
CA ARG A 475 -13.06 -13.26 -8.21
C ARG A 475 -12.59 -14.05 -7.00
N ASN A 476 -11.86 -13.38 -6.11
CA ASN A 476 -11.43 -13.92 -4.81
C ASN A 476 -10.73 -15.30 -4.91
N LEU A 477 -9.94 -15.53 -5.97
CA LEU A 477 -9.23 -16.80 -6.16
C LEU A 477 -8.03 -16.89 -5.22
N GLN A 478 -8.01 -17.97 -4.44
CA GLN A 478 -6.90 -18.33 -3.58
C GLN A 478 -5.70 -18.84 -4.36
N THR A 479 -4.54 -18.81 -3.71
CA THR A 479 -3.28 -19.31 -4.27
C THR A 479 -3.33 -20.83 -4.49
N SER A 480 -3.97 -21.57 -3.59
CA SER A 480 -4.21 -23.00 -3.75
C SER A 480 -5.53 -23.22 -4.49
N TYR A 481 -5.49 -24.00 -5.57
CA TYR A 481 -6.67 -24.28 -6.39
C TYR A 481 -7.68 -25.20 -5.67
N TYR A 482 -7.25 -25.97 -4.66
CA TYR A 482 -8.16 -26.78 -3.83
C TYR A 482 -9.16 -25.89 -3.10
N ASP A 483 -8.73 -24.70 -2.69
CA ASP A 483 -9.56 -23.70 -2.04
C ASP A 483 -10.44 -22.96 -3.06
N ASN A 484 -10.22 -23.16 -4.35
CA ASN A 484 -10.99 -22.56 -5.46
C ASN A 484 -12.05 -23.51 -6.03
N THR A 485 -12.68 -24.33 -5.17
CA THR A 485 -13.75 -25.24 -5.57
C THR A 485 -15.02 -24.47 -5.96
N VAL A 486 -15.63 -24.83 -7.09
CA VAL A 486 -16.94 -24.34 -7.56
C VAL A 486 -18.05 -25.14 -6.86
N PRO A 487 -18.88 -24.51 -6.01
CA PRO A 487 -19.88 -25.25 -5.22
C PRO A 487 -20.92 -25.97 -6.06
N ASN A 488 -21.36 -25.38 -7.18
CA ASN A 488 -22.33 -25.97 -8.08
C ASN A 488 -21.74 -26.12 -9.49
N MET A 489 -21.28 -27.33 -9.82
CA MET A 489 -20.68 -27.64 -11.12
C MET A 489 -21.62 -27.38 -12.30
N SER A 490 -22.94 -27.48 -12.11
CA SER A 490 -23.92 -27.34 -13.21
C SER A 490 -24.03 -25.90 -13.73
N GLN A 491 -23.51 -24.93 -12.98
CA GLN A 491 -23.52 -23.52 -13.35
C GLN A 491 -22.47 -23.17 -14.41
N VAL A 492 -21.42 -23.99 -14.54
CA VAL A 492 -20.34 -23.80 -15.50
C VAL A 492 -20.32 -24.94 -16.51
N TRP A 493 -19.85 -24.67 -17.72
CA TRP A 493 -19.60 -25.74 -18.68
C TRP A 493 -18.52 -26.67 -18.13
N HIS A 494 -18.75 -27.98 -18.25
CA HIS A 494 -17.78 -29.00 -17.90
C HIS A 494 -17.96 -30.21 -18.85
N PRO A 495 -16.87 -30.92 -19.17
CA PRO A 495 -16.94 -32.07 -20.05
C PRO A 495 -17.79 -33.19 -19.43
N LYS A 496 -18.53 -33.90 -20.28
CA LYS A 496 -19.22 -35.15 -19.93
C LYS A 496 -18.49 -36.29 -20.60
N VAL A 497 -18.23 -37.34 -19.82
CA VAL A 497 -17.48 -38.52 -20.27
C VAL A 497 -18.43 -39.68 -20.36
N ASP A 498 -18.38 -40.36 -21.49
CA ASP A 498 -19.03 -41.65 -21.73
C ASP A 498 -17.92 -42.68 -21.98
N ILE A 499 -17.86 -43.73 -21.16
CA ILE A 499 -16.83 -44.78 -21.28
C ILE A 499 -17.51 -46.03 -21.82
N LYS A 500 -16.97 -46.53 -22.92
CA LYS A 500 -17.45 -47.73 -23.60
C LYS A 500 -16.34 -48.78 -23.64
N ASP A 501 -16.73 -50.03 -23.65
CA ASP A 501 -15.79 -51.13 -23.87
C ASP A 501 -15.39 -51.25 -25.36
N GLY A 502 -14.53 -52.22 -25.68
CA GLY A 502 -14.06 -52.47 -27.05
C GLY A 502 -15.15 -52.92 -28.05
N TYR A 503 -16.34 -53.27 -27.56
CA TYR A 503 -17.52 -53.64 -28.35
C TYR A 503 -18.61 -52.57 -28.30
N TYR A 504 -18.30 -51.36 -27.82
CA TYR A 504 -19.25 -50.27 -27.60
C TYR A 504 -20.36 -50.57 -26.58
N GLY A 505 -20.16 -51.58 -25.73
CA GLY A 505 -21.00 -51.89 -24.58
C GLY A 505 -20.91 -50.84 -23.49
N ALA A 506 -21.98 -50.72 -22.70
CA ALA A 506 -22.03 -49.82 -21.56
C ALA A 506 -21.11 -50.33 -20.44
N VAL A 507 -20.26 -49.45 -19.93
CA VAL A 507 -19.42 -49.72 -18.75
C VAL A 507 -20.14 -49.21 -17.51
N ASP A 508 -20.21 -50.02 -16.46
CA ASP A 508 -20.72 -49.58 -15.17
C ASP A 508 -19.74 -48.58 -14.54
N LEU A 509 -20.18 -47.34 -14.38
CA LEU A 509 -19.38 -46.25 -13.83
C LEU A 509 -19.87 -45.87 -12.43
N THR A 510 -19.01 -46.05 -11.43
CA THR A 510 -19.22 -45.53 -10.08
C THR A 510 -18.34 -44.32 -9.83
N HIS A 511 -18.95 -43.16 -9.60
CA HIS A 511 -18.23 -41.91 -9.34
C HIS A 511 -18.01 -41.72 -7.84
N HIS A 512 -16.75 -41.72 -7.41
CA HIS A 512 -16.38 -41.49 -6.02
C HIS A 512 -16.32 -40.01 -5.63
N SER A 513 -15.84 -39.15 -6.52
CA SER A 513 -15.76 -37.71 -6.31
C SER A 513 -15.80 -36.99 -7.67
N ARG A 514 -16.44 -35.81 -7.70
CA ARG A 514 -16.49 -34.92 -8.86
C ARG A 514 -16.47 -33.48 -8.35
N ASN A 515 -15.41 -32.76 -8.65
CA ASN A 515 -15.24 -31.37 -8.28
C ASN A 515 -14.67 -30.59 -9.46
N ILE A 516 -14.98 -29.29 -9.52
CA ILE A 516 -14.33 -28.34 -10.43
C ILE A 516 -13.54 -27.37 -9.55
N HIS A 517 -12.27 -27.23 -9.88
CA HIS A 517 -11.37 -26.27 -9.23
C HIS A 517 -10.90 -25.25 -10.26
N ILE A 518 -10.76 -24.00 -9.84
CA ILE A 518 -10.26 -22.93 -10.68
C ILE A 518 -8.78 -22.72 -10.37
N LEU A 519 -7.94 -22.88 -11.40
CA LEU A 519 -6.53 -22.55 -11.30
C LEU A 519 -6.36 -21.04 -11.46
N ARG A 520 -5.62 -20.43 -10.54
CA ARG A 520 -5.23 -19.03 -10.64
C ARG A 520 -3.93 -18.92 -11.44
N ASP A 521 -4.00 -18.41 -12.67
CA ASP A 521 -2.84 -18.29 -13.58
C ASP A 521 -2.02 -17.00 -13.35
N SER A 522 -2.66 -15.96 -12.79
CA SER A 522 -2.04 -14.64 -12.56
C SER A 522 -2.31 -14.07 -11.16
N ARG A 523 -1.53 -13.07 -10.73
CA ARG A 523 -1.77 -12.38 -9.45
C ARG A 523 -3.17 -11.74 -9.47
N PRO A 524 -3.93 -11.76 -8.35
CA PRO A 524 -5.27 -11.16 -8.32
C PRO A 524 -5.18 -9.67 -8.66
N PHE A 525 -5.95 -9.26 -9.67
CA PHE A 525 -6.11 -7.86 -10.03
C PHE A 525 -6.88 -7.17 -8.90
N MET A 526 -6.20 -6.31 -8.14
CA MET A 526 -6.87 -5.40 -7.21
C MET A 526 -7.65 -4.41 -8.03
N ILE A 527 -8.95 -4.66 -8.17
CA ILE A 527 -9.98 -3.85 -8.82
C ILE A 527 -9.62 -2.35 -8.62
N PHE A 528 -9.09 -1.59 -9.59
CA PHE A 528 -9.65 -1.23 -10.90
C PHE A 528 -8.59 -0.96 -12.01
N GLU A 529 -7.61 -1.84 -12.25
CA GLU A 529 -6.79 -1.73 -13.48
C GLU A 529 -7.11 -2.84 -14.50
N LYS A 530 -7.55 -2.38 -15.69
CA LYS A 530 -7.73 -3.06 -16.98
C LYS A 530 -8.40 -4.44 -16.98
N SER A 531 -9.63 -4.44 -17.48
CA SER A 531 -10.01 -5.43 -18.49
C SER A 531 -9.15 -5.22 -19.72
N SER A 532 -8.02 -5.91 -19.82
CA SER A 532 -7.40 -6.23 -21.10
C SER A 532 -7.09 -7.71 -21.09
N GLU A 533 -7.92 -8.44 -21.84
CA GLU A 533 -7.59 -9.62 -22.63
C GLU A 533 -6.37 -10.45 -22.20
N GLY A 534 -6.64 -11.72 -21.84
CA GLY A 534 -5.64 -12.76 -21.64
C GLY A 534 -6.19 -13.90 -20.81
#